data_AF-A0A5N8AN06-F1
#
_entry.id   AF-A0A5N8AN06-F1
#
_cell.length_a   1.000
_cell.length_b   1.000
_cell.length_c   1.000
_cell.angle_alpha   90.00
_cell.angle_beta   90.00
_cell.angle_gamma   90.00
#
_symmetry.space_group_name_H-M   'P 1'
#
loop_
_entity.id
_entity.type
_entity.pdbx_description
1 polymer ?
#
loop_
_entity_poly.entity_id
_entity_poly.type
_entity_poly.pdbx_seq_one_letter_code
_entity_poly.pdbx_strand_id
1 'polypeptide(L)'
;MKRRVFILALAFSMQQACAPVAVARQADALRSAHPYAPYVTDAARRFDIPEAWIWAVMRVESNGDVRAISSAGAMGLMQIMPATWASLRARHRLGHDPYDPRDNIMAGAAYLRAMWDRYGNVAAMLAAYNAGPGRMDDYMSRGRSLPAETHAYLAKLAPIIGGASDPQLRAPAPPDPFAWHRAALFTARAGDSPTAMETTPVRTDAGRPANNLFVPLSRQRQP
;
A
#
# COMPACT_ATOMS: atom_id res chain seq x y z
N MET A 1 -49.58 36.21 46.50
CA MET A 1 -48.45 35.55 47.19
C MET A 1 -48.49 34.05 46.93
N LYS A 2 -47.30 33.44 46.78
CA LYS A 2 -46.96 32.00 46.70
C LYS A 2 -46.94 31.35 45.30
N ARG A 3 -45.73 31.40 44.71
CA ARG A 3 -45.22 30.57 43.61
C ARG A 3 -45.17 29.10 44.06
N ARG A 4 -45.51 28.15 43.17
CA ARG A 4 -44.99 26.78 43.22
C ARG A 4 -44.69 26.27 41.81
N VAL A 5 -43.42 25.95 41.64
CA VAL A 5 -42.76 25.34 40.49
C VAL A 5 -43.05 23.83 40.52
N PHE A 6 -43.36 23.24 39.37
CA PHE A 6 -43.19 21.79 39.16
C PHE A 6 -42.40 21.58 37.86
N ILE A 7 -41.15 21.21 38.04
CA ILE A 7 -40.26 20.62 37.05
C ILE A 7 -40.64 19.15 36.98
N LEU A 8 -40.90 18.58 35.80
CA LEU A 8 -40.87 17.14 35.62
C LEU A 8 -39.96 16.76 34.46
N ALA A 9 -39.03 15.88 34.81
CA ALA A 9 -37.82 15.48 34.13
C ALA A 9 -38.04 14.91 32.72
N LEU A 10 -37.24 15.40 31.78
CA LEU A 10 -36.89 14.69 30.55
C LEU A 10 -35.97 13.53 30.97
N ALA A 11 -36.47 12.29 30.92
CA ALA A 11 -35.65 11.11 31.12
C ALA A 11 -34.65 11.00 29.95
N PHE A 12 -33.42 11.46 30.19
CA PHE A 12 -32.30 11.26 29.28
C PHE A 12 -31.93 9.78 29.33
N SER A 13 -32.41 9.03 28.34
CA SER A 13 -31.98 7.65 28.11
C SER A 13 -30.47 7.67 27.86
N MET A 14 -29.67 7.32 28.86
CA MET A 14 -28.24 7.08 28.69
C MET A 14 -28.07 5.81 27.85
N GLN A 15 -28.01 5.99 26.53
CA GLN A 15 -27.55 4.94 25.64
C GLN A 15 -26.08 4.67 25.94
N GLN A 16 -25.84 3.46 26.47
CA GLN A 16 -24.52 2.93 26.78
C GLN A 16 -23.72 2.75 25.49
N ALA A 17 -22.69 3.58 25.30
CA ALA A 17 -21.66 3.37 24.29
C ALA A 17 -20.43 2.67 24.92
N CYS A 18 -20.60 1.44 25.44
CA CYS A 18 -19.49 0.67 26.03
C CYS A 18 -19.08 -0.57 25.20
N ALA A 19 -19.74 -0.84 24.08
CA ALA A 19 -19.52 -2.05 23.29
C ALA A 19 -18.17 -2.15 22.52
N PRO A 20 -17.59 -1.09 21.90
CA PRO A 20 -16.45 -1.28 20.99
C PRO A 20 -15.13 -1.61 21.71
N VAL A 21 -14.92 -1.07 22.92
CA VAL A 21 -13.69 -1.30 23.70
C VAL A 21 -13.63 -2.73 24.24
N ALA A 22 -14.77 -3.31 24.64
CA ALA A 22 -14.83 -4.68 25.14
C ALA A 22 -14.50 -5.72 24.05
N VAL A 23 -15.02 -5.51 22.82
CA VAL A 23 -14.77 -6.42 21.68
C VAL A 23 -13.31 -6.37 21.22
N ALA A 24 -12.71 -5.18 21.13
CA ALA A 24 -11.30 -5.03 20.78
C ALA A 24 -10.38 -5.70 21.82
N ARG A 25 -10.68 -5.54 23.11
CA ARG A 25 -9.94 -6.15 24.23
C ARG A 25 -10.05 -7.68 24.23
N GLN A 26 -11.23 -8.22 23.90
CA GLN A 26 -11.44 -9.66 23.72
C GLN A 26 -10.59 -10.20 22.56
N ALA A 27 -10.55 -9.49 21.42
CA ALA A 27 -9.76 -9.89 20.26
C ALA A 27 -8.24 -9.83 20.52
N ASP A 28 -7.78 -8.89 21.34
CA ASP A 28 -6.39 -8.82 21.80
C ASP A 28 -6.03 -9.97 22.74
N ALA A 29 -6.92 -10.31 23.69
CA ALA A 29 -6.71 -11.43 24.60
C ALA A 29 -6.63 -12.77 23.84
N LEU A 30 -7.53 -12.99 22.87
CA LEU A 30 -7.51 -14.18 22.02
C LEU A 30 -6.24 -14.27 21.18
N ARG A 31 -5.76 -13.15 20.63
CA ARG A 31 -4.48 -13.11 19.91
C ARG A 31 -3.31 -13.40 20.83
N SER A 32 -3.30 -12.83 22.04
CA SER A 32 -2.24 -13.04 23.03
C SER A 32 -2.15 -14.49 23.50
N ALA A 33 -3.27 -15.22 23.53
CA ALA A 33 -3.31 -16.64 23.87
C ALA A 33 -2.95 -17.57 22.70
N HIS A 34 -2.82 -17.05 21.48
CA HIS A 34 -2.52 -17.86 20.30
C HIS A 34 -1.10 -18.43 20.38
N PRO A 35 -0.86 -19.71 20.02
CA PRO A 35 0.48 -20.33 20.08
C PRO A 35 1.55 -19.62 19.22
N TYR A 36 1.13 -18.76 18.29
CA TYR A 36 2.03 -18.00 17.41
C TYR A 36 2.25 -16.56 17.87
N ALA A 37 1.58 -16.11 18.94
CA ALA A 37 1.66 -14.73 19.41
C ALA A 37 3.10 -14.25 19.68
N PRO A 38 3.98 -15.05 20.30
CA PRO A 38 5.38 -14.63 20.48
C PRO A 38 6.09 -14.40 19.15
N TYR A 39 5.87 -15.27 18.16
CA TYR A 39 6.49 -15.16 16.84
C TYR A 39 5.98 -13.95 16.05
N VAL A 40 4.67 -13.68 16.14
CA VAL A 40 4.06 -12.50 15.50
C VAL A 40 4.57 -11.21 16.15
N THR A 41 4.64 -11.17 17.49
CA THR A 41 5.17 -10.02 18.24
C THR A 41 6.61 -9.73 17.86
N ASP A 42 7.46 -10.76 17.82
CA ASP A 42 8.88 -10.62 17.50
C ASP A 42 9.08 -10.21 16.04
N ALA A 43 8.31 -10.77 15.11
CA ALA A 43 8.38 -10.43 13.69
C ALA A 43 7.90 -8.99 13.43
N ALA A 44 6.76 -8.59 14.02
CA ALA A 44 6.24 -7.23 13.95
C ALA A 44 7.25 -6.21 14.46
N ARG A 45 7.85 -6.47 15.63
CA ARG A 45 8.89 -5.60 16.20
C ARG A 45 10.12 -5.53 15.32
N ARG A 46 10.61 -6.67 14.80
CA ARG A 46 11.84 -6.72 13.99
C ARG A 46 11.71 -5.94 12.68
N PHE A 47 10.53 -5.99 12.06
CA PHE A 47 10.29 -5.39 10.75
C PHE A 47 9.51 -4.08 10.79
N ASP A 48 9.19 -3.58 11.99
CA ASP A 48 8.45 -2.34 12.19
C ASP A 48 7.17 -2.29 11.34
N ILE A 49 6.33 -3.33 11.51
CA ILE A 49 5.01 -3.44 10.90
C ILE A 49 3.94 -3.79 11.95
N PRO A 50 2.67 -3.40 11.75
CA PRO A 50 1.59 -3.79 12.67
C PRO A 50 1.38 -5.30 12.73
N GLU A 51 1.26 -5.85 13.95
CA GLU A 51 0.90 -7.26 14.15
C GLU A 51 -0.41 -7.65 13.45
N ALA A 52 -1.34 -6.70 13.39
CA ALA A 52 -2.63 -6.89 12.72
C ALA A 52 -2.47 -7.30 11.24
N TRP A 53 -1.43 -6.82 10.54
CA TRP A 53 -1.16 -7.20 9.16
C TRP A 53 -0.74 -8.67 9.07
N ILE A 54 0.16 -9.10 9.96
CA ILE A 54 0.65 -10.47 10.01
C ILE A 54 -0.50 -11.43 10.32
N TRP A 55 -1.32 -11.13 11.33
CA TRP A 55 -2.48 -11.93 11.70
C TRP A 55 -3.52 -12.03 10.58
N ALA A 56 -3.82 -10.91 9.92
CA ALA A 56 -4.80 -10.86 8.84
C ALA A 56 -4.35 -11.70 7.64
N VAL A 57 -3.10 -11.53 7.21
CA VAL A 57 -2.52 -12.30 6.10
C VAL A 57 -2.48 -13.78 6.46
N MET A 58 -1.95 -14.16 7.62
CA MET A 58 -1.91 -15.57 8.05
C MET A 58 -3.29 -16.24 8.04
N ARG A 59 -4.33 -15.52 8.51
CA ARG A 59 -5.70 -16.03 8.49
C ARG A 59 -6.19 -16.32 7.07
N VAL A 60 -5.91 -15.42 6.12
CA VAL A 60 -6.34 -15.58 4.72
C VAL A 60 -5.53 -16.63 3.99
N GLU A 61 -4.24 -16.72 4.28
CA GLU A 61 -3.28 -17.60 3.58
C GLU A 61 -3.41 -19.07 3.99
N SER A 62 -3.44 -19.37 5.29
CA SER A 62 -3.48 -20.76 5.77
C SER A 62 -4.52 -21.05 6.85
N ASN A 63 -5.19 -20.01 7.36
CA ASN A 63 -6.06 -20.13 8.53
C ASN A 63 -5.37 -20.81 9.74
N GLY A 64 -4.05 -20.62 9.87
CA GLY A 64 -3.25 -21.19 10.96
C GLY A 64 -2.68 -22.59 10.70
N ASP A 65 -2.89 -23.18 9.52
CA ASP A 65 -2.29 -24.45 9.13
C ASP A 65 -0.80 -24.25 8.79
N VAL A 66 0.06 -24.88 9.60
CA VAL A 66 1.53 -24.84 9.47
C VAL A 66 2.02 -25.60 8.25
N ARG A 67 1.28 -26.63 7.81
CA ARG A 67 1.66 -27.52 6.71
C ARG A 67 0.93 -27.19 5.42
N ALA A 68 0.24 -26.05 5.35
CA ALA A 68 -0.46 -25.60 4.15
C ALA A 68 0.48 -25.49 2.94
N ILE A 69 0.06 -26.07 1.82
CA ILE A 69 0.73 -25.97 0.52
C ILE A 69 -0.32 -25.62 -0.53
N SER A 70 -0.14 -24.50 -1.24
CA SER A 70 -1.04 -24.14 -2.35
C SER A 70 -0.75 -24.98 -3.60
N SER A 71 -1.68 -24.96 -4.56
CA SER A 71 -1.47 -25.58 -5.88
C SER A 71 -0.28 -24.99 -6.65
N ALA A 72 0.08 -23.72 -6.37
CA ALA A 72 1.27 -23.07 -6.92
C ALA A 72 2.55 -23.37 -6.13
N GLY A 73 2.46 -24.10 -5.01
CA GLY A 73 3.58 -24.48 -4.15
C GLY A 73 3.95 -23.44 -3.09
N ALA A 74 3.06 -22.51 -2.75
CA ALA A 74 3.27 -21.60 -1.62
C ALA A 74 3.21 -22.37 -0.30
N MET A 75 4.07 -22.03 0.68
CA MET A 75 4.33 -22.89 1.83
C MET A 75 4.03 -22.21 3.19
N GLY A 76 3.41 -22.98 4.09
CA GLY A 76 3.28 -22.69 5.51
C GLY A 76 2.28 -21.58 5.84
N LEU A 77 2.40 -21.07 7.07
CA LEU A 77 1.45 -20.13 7.69
C LEU A 77 1.18 -18.87 6.86
N MET A 78 2.20 -18.35 6.20
CA MET A 78 2.16 -17.10 5.45
C MET A 78 2.27 -17.32 3.93
N GLN A 79 2.15 -18.58 3.49
CA GLN A 79 2.13 -19.00 2.07
C GLN A 79 3.27 -18.36 1.26
N ILE A 80 4.51 -18.58 1.68
CA ILE A 80 5.69 -18.03 0.99
C ILE A 80 6.07 -18.93 -0.17
N MET A 81 6.24 -18.35 -1.36
CA MET A 81 6.72 -19.08 -2.55
C MET A 81 8.16 -19.57 -2.35
N PRO A 82 8.56 -20.74 -2.90
CA PRO A 82 9.89 -21.33 -2.65
C PRO A 82 11.07 -20.43 -3.00
N ALA A 83 11.00 -19.70 -4.13
CA ALA A 83 12.06 -18.77 -4.53
C ALA A 83 12.16 -17.57 -3.58
N THR A 84 11.01 -17.06 -3.11
CA THR A 84 10.93 -15.99 -2.11
C THR A 84 11.47 -16.46 -0.77
N TRP A 85 11.12 -17.67 -0.32
CA TRP A 85 11.65 -18.30 0.89
C TRP A 85 13.17 -18.42 0.86
N ALA A 86 13.73 -18.93 -0.24
CA ALA A 86 15.18 -19.07 -0.39
C ALA A 86 15.92 -17.73 -0.24
N SER A 87 15.35 -16.65 -0.78
CA SER A 87 15.90 -15.31 -0.67
C SER A 87 15.79 -14.75 0.76
N LEU A 88 14.61 -14.89 1.38
CA LEU A 88 14.32 -14.38 2.72
C LEU A 88 15.12 -15.11 3.79
N ARG A 89 15.21 -16.45 3.73
CA ARG A 89 15.97 -17.22 4.71
C ARG A 89 17.45 -16.84 4.70
N ALA A 90 18.03 -16.63 3.52
CA ALA A 90 19.42 -16.22 3.39
C ALA A 90 19.62 -14.81 3.95
N ARG A 91 18.75 -13.86 3.58
CA ARG A 91 18.83 -12.46 4.02
C ARG A 91 18.62 -12.29 5.53
N HIS A 92 17.68 -13.03 6.11
CA HIS A 92 17.25 -12.85 7.50
C HIS A 92 17.78 -13.90 8.46
N ARG A 93 18.66 -14.81 7.98
CA ARG A 93 19.29 -15.90 8.73
C ARG A 93 18.25 -16.82 9.39
N LEU A 94 17.29 -17.27 8.57
CA LEU A 94 16.26 -18.21 9.00
C LEU A 94 16.75 -19.65 8.77
N GLY A 95 16.09 -20.60 9.44
CA GLY A 95 16.30 -22.03 9.26
C GLY A 95 15.95 -22.53 7.86
N HIS A 96 16.11 -23.84 7.69
CA HIS A 96 15.90 -24.50 6.40
C HIS A 96 14.45 -24.93 6.17
N ASP A 97 13.68 -25.12 7.23
CA ASP A 97 12.30 -25.61 7.17
C ASP A 97 11.31 -24.46 6.96
N PRO A 98 10.64 -24.36 5.79
CA PRO A 98 9.62 -23.35 5.54
C PRO A 98 8.33 -23.58 6.35
N TYR A 99 8.19 -24.73 7.02
CA TYR A 99 7.06 -25.06 7.88
C TYR A 99 7.37 -24.84 9.36
N ASP A 100 8.56 -24.35 9.73
CA ASP A 100 8.77 -23.87 11.09
C ASP A 100 7.91 -22.61 11.33
N PRO A 101 6.99 -22.60 12.32
CA PRO A 101 6.08 -21.48 12.51
C PRO A 101 6.80 -20.14 12.72
N ARG A 102 7.89 -20.14 13.49
CA ARG A 102 8.63 -18.92 13.83
C ARG A 102 9.31 -18.36 12.59
N ASP A 103 9.99 -19.19 11.82
CA ASP A 103 10.71 -18.75 10.62
C ASP A 103 9.77 -18.40 9.47
N ASN A 104 8.66 -19.13 9.28
CA ASN A 104 7.66 -18.79 8.25
C ASN A 104 6.99 -17.44 8.53
N ILE A 105 6.62 -17.16 9.79
CA ILE A 105 6.08 -15.86 10.21
C ILE A 105 7.11 -14.75 10.03
N MET A 106 8.37 -15.00 10.44
CA MET A 106 9.46 -14.05 10.27
C MET A 106 9.70 -13.72 8.78
N ALA A 107 9.66 -14.71 7.90
CA ALA A 107 9.77 -14.52 6.46
C ALA A 107 8.58 -13.72 5.90
N GLY A 108 7.35 -14.07 6.26
CA GLY A 108 6.16 -13.35 5.79
C GLY A 108 6.12 -11.91 6.24
N ALA A 109 6.50 -11.62 7.49
CA ALA A 109 6.63 -10.26 7.98
C ALA A 109 7.72 -9.46 7.24
N ALA A 110 8.88 -10.07 6.98
CA ALA A 110 9.94 -9.46 6.18
C ALA A 110 9.45 -9.11 4.77
N TYR A 111 8.66 -10.00 4.17
CA TYR A 111 8.11 -9.80 2.83
C TYR A 111 7.04 -8.70 2.82
N LEU A 112 6.16 -8.64 3.82
CA LEU A 112 5.21 -7.54 4.00
C LEU A 112 5.91 -6.20 4.12
N ARG A 113 6.95 -6.11 4.96
CA ARG A 113 7.78 -4.90 5.10
C ARG A 113 8.39 -4.49 3.75
N ALA A 114 8.98 -5.42 3.01
CA ALA A 114 9.54 -5.13 1.70
C ALA A 114 8.50 -4.61 0.70
N MET A 115 7.26 -5.12 0.75
CA MET A 115 6.17 -4.61 -0.09
C MET A 115 5.70 -3.22 0.39
N TRP A 116 5.65 -2.97 1.71
CA TRP A 116 5.31 -1.68 2.27
C TRP A 116 6.36 -0.61 1.90
N ASP A 117 7.65 -0.93 2.02
CA ASP A 117 8.77 -0.07 1.57
C ASP A 117 8.66 0.30 0.10
N ARG A 118 8.28 -0.67 -0.73
CA ARG A 118 8.22 -0.49 -2.17
C ARG A 118 7.02 0.35 -2.63
N TYR A 119 5.86 0.15 -2.02
CA TYR A 119 4.61 0.70 -2.54
C TYR A 119 4.00 1.81 -1.67
N GLY A 120 4.35 1.90 -0.37
CA GLY A 120 3.85 2.93 0.55
C GLY A 120 2.32 2.99 0.71
N ASN A 121 1.60 1.99 0.20
CA ASN A 121 0.15 1.91 0.16
C ASN A 121 -0.25 0.48 0.54
N VAL A 122 -1.18 0.36 1.49
CA VAL A 122 -1.58 -0.94 2.05
C VAL A 122 -2.21 -1.85 1.00
N ALA A 123 -3.08 -1.33 0.14
CA ALA A 123 -3.71 -2.12 -0.91
C ALA A 123 -2.67 -2.60 -1.94
N ALA A 124 -1.73 -1.73 -2.34
CA ALA A 124 -0.67 -2.10 -3.28
C ALA A 124 0.31 -3.11 -2.68
N MET A 125 0.65 -2.95 -1.40
CA MET A 125 1.46 -3.90 -0.63
C MET A 125 0.81 -5.29 -0.63
N LEU A 126 -0.48 -5.38 -0.27
CA LEU A 126 -1.22 -6.65 -0.20
C LEU A 126 -1.43 -7.28 -1.58
N ALA A 127 -1.70 -6.46 -2.59
CA ALA A 127 -1.81 -6.91 -3.97
C ALA A 127 -0.47 -7.49 -4.46
N ALA A 128 0.65 -6.83 -4.18
CA ALA A 128 1.97 -7.32 -4.52
C ALA A 128 2.38 -8.56 -3.73
N TYR A 129 1.96 -8.67 -2.46
CA TYR A 129 2.20 -9.87 -1.66
C TYR A 129 1.56 -11.10 -2.31
N ASN A 130 0.30 -10.99 -2.71
CA ASN A 130 -0.47 -12.08 -3.31
C ASN A 130 -0.10 -12.35 -4.78
N ALA A 131 -0.07 -11.30 -5.61
CA ALA A 131 0.08 -11.41 -7.05
C ALA A 131 1.56 -11.39 -7.52
N GLY A 132 2.47 -11.04 -6.62
CA GLY A 132 3.88 -10.79 -6.89
C GLY A 132 4.15 -9.34 -7.29
N PRO A 133 5.31 -8.77 -6.88
CA PRO A 133 5.62 -7.36 -7.09
C PRO A 133 5.73 -6.99 -8.57
N GLY A 134 6.31 -7.85 -9.42
CA GLY A 134 6.43 -7.55 -10.85
C GLY A 134 5.08 -7.34 -11.54
N ARG A 135 4.04 -8.06 -11.10
CA ARG A 135 2.67 -7.88 -11.60
C ARG A 135 2.04 -6.59 -11.08
N MET A 136 2.31 -6.24 -9.82
CA MET A 136 1.88 -4.97 -9.26
C MET A 136 2.56 -3.78 -9.98
N ASP A 137 3.85 -3.91 -10.32
CA ASP A 137 4.57 -2.89 -11.09
C ASP A 137 3.97 -2.72 -12.49
N ASP A 138 3.66 -3.83 -13.17
CA ASP A 138 2.98 -3.83 -14.46
C ASP A 138 1.59 -3.17 -14.37
N TYR A 139 0.83 -3.41 -13.29
CA TYR A 139 -0.44 -2.74 -13.04
C TYR A 139 -0.24 -1.22 -12.89
N MET A 140 0.70 -0.76 -12.05
CA MET A 140 0.92 0.67 -11.79
C MET A 140 1.50 1.42 -12.99
N SER A 141 2.38 0.79 -13.77
CA SER A 141 3.11 1.46 -14.86
C SER A 141 2.44 1.31 -16.22
N ARG A 142 1.73 0.22 -16.46
CA ARG A 142 1.18 -0.14 -17.79
C ARG A 142 -0.34 -0.35 -17.78
N GLY A 143 -0.99 -0.25 -16.61
CA GLY A 143 -2.44 -0.44 -16.47
C GLY A 143 -2.90 -1.88 -16.74
N ARG A 144 -2.01 -2.87 -16.64
CA ARG A 144 -2.38 -4.29 -16.80
C ARG A 144 -3.24 -4.74 -15.62
N SER A 145 -4.39 -5.37 -15.88
CA SER A 145 -5.29 -5.85 -14.84
C SER A 145 -4.64 -6.86 -13.88
N LEU A 146 -5.03 -6.79 -12.61
CA LEU A 146 -4.68 -7.81 -11.61
C LEU A 146 -5.60 -9.04 -11.75
N PRO A 147 -5.14 -10.23 -11.32
CA PRO A 147 -5.95 -11.45 -11.27
C PRO A 147 -7.19 -11.28 -10.40
N ALA A 148 -8.28 -11.97 -10.74
CA ALA A 148 -9.52 -11.94 -9.97
C ALA A 148 -9.30 -12.44 -8.54
N GLU A 149 -8.40 -13.40 -8.34
CA GLU A 149 -8.00 -13.93 -7.05
C GLU A 149 -7.36 -12.84 -6.17
N THR A 150 -6.57 -11.94 -6.75
CA THR A 150 -5.96 -10.81 -6.03
C THR A 150 -7.01 -9.80 -5.59
N HIS A 151 -8.01 -9.52 -6.42
CA HIS A 151 -9.15 -8.69 -6.01
C HIS A 151 -9.93 -9.33 -4.85
N ALA A 152 -10.21 -10.64 -4.93
CA ALA A 152 -10.85 -11.37 -3.84
C ALA A 152 -10.00 -11.39 -2.56
N TYR A 153 -8.69 -11.47 -2.69
CA TYR A 153 -7.74 -11.41 -1.59
C TYR A 153 -7.82 -10.06 -0.85
N LEU A 154 -7.77 -8.95 -1.60
CA LEU A 154 -7.90 -7.60 -1.03
C LEU A 154 -9.23 -7.42 -0.31
N ALA A 155 -10.34 -7.90 -0.91
CA ALA A 155 -11.67 -7.82 -0.30
C ALA A 155 -11.75 -8.55 1.05
N LYS A 156 -11.05 -9.69 1.22
CA LYS A 156 -10.98 -10.41 2.50
C LYS A 156 -10.20 -9.65 3.57
N LEU A 157 -9.17 -8.89 3.18
CA LEU A 157 -8.29 -8.18 4.12
C LEU A 157 -8.76 -6.77 4.47
N ALA A 158 -9.56 -6.13 3.60
CA ALA A 158 -10.07 -4.78 3.78
C ALA A 158 -10.70 -4.49 5.15
N PRO A 159 -11.59 -5.35 5.68
CA PRO A 159 -12.22 -5.11 6.98
C PRO A 159 -11.25 -5.26 8.16
N ILE A 160 -10.14 -5.98 7.97
CA ILE A 160 -9.23 -6.38 9.05
C ILE A 160 -8.10 -5.37 9.21
N ILE A 161 -7.57 -4.85 8.10
CA ILE A 161 -6.39 -3.99 8.08
C ILE A 161 -6.75 -2.49 8.11
N GLY A 162 -8.03 -2.13 8.02
CA GLY A 162 -8.50 -0.76 8.28
C GLY A 162 -8.14 0.26 7.19
N GLY A 163 -8.09 -0.17 5.92
CA GLY A 163 -7.75 0.72 4.81
C GLY A 163 -7.76 0.10 3.41
N ALA A 164 -8.26 -1.14 3.23
CA ALA A 164 -8.30 -1.79 1.91
C ALA A 164 -9.69 -1.71 1.25
N SER A 165 -10.52 -0.74 1.64
CA SER A 165 -11.84 -0.52 1.06
C SER A 165 -11.80 0.66 0.08
N ASP A 166 -11.27 0.48 -1.15
CA ASP A 166 -11.52 1.46 -2.24
C ASP A 166 -11.43 0.85 -3.68
N PRO A 167 -12.32 1.20 -4.64
CA PRO A 167 -12.52 0.54 -5.94
C PRO A 167 -11.42 0.65 -7.01
N GLN A 168 -10.37 1.43 -6.79
CA GLN A 168 -9.16 1.45 -7.61
C GLN A 168 -8.00 1.79 -6.66
N LEU A 169 -6.86 1.11 -6.76
CA LEU A 169 -5.65 1.44 -6.00
C LEU A 169 -5.20 2.89 -6.25
N ARG A 170 -5.68 3.86 -5.45
CA ARG A 170 -5.33 5.27 -5.59
C ARG A 170 -3.93 5.51 -5.04
N ALA A 171 -2.95 5.48 -5.93
CA ALA A 171 -1.64 6.07 -5.67
C ALA A 171 -1.77 7.61 -5.57
N PRO A 172 -0.95 8.30 -4.76
CA PRO A 172 -0.67 9.70 -5.08
C PRO A 172 -0.09 9.75 -6.50
N ALA A 173 -0.54 10.71 -7.32
CA ALA A 173 0.09 10.94 -8.62
C ALA A 173 1.60 11.07 -8.41
N PRO A 174 2.47 10.40 -9.21
CA PRO A 174 3.89 10.66 -9.13
C PRO A 174 4.11 12.17 -9.32
N PRO A 175 5.02 12.81 -8.54
CA PRO A 175 5.34 14.21 -8.78
C PRO A 175 5.73 14.36 -10.25
N ASP A 176 5.13 15.35 -10.93
CA ASP A 176 5.46 15.66 -12.32
C ASP A 176 6.99 15.80 -12.41
N PRO A 177 7.69 14.91 -13.15
CA PRO A 177 9.14 14.95 -13.28
C PRO A 177 9.64 16.27 -13.87
N PHE A 178 8.74 17.08 -14.42
CA PHE A 178 8.98 18.37 -15.05
C PHE A 178 8.34 19.54 -14.28
N ALA A 179 7.86 19.35 -13.05
CA ALA A 179 7.31 20.42 -12.22
C ALA A 179 8.29 21.60 -12.03
N TRP A 180 9.59 21.30 -12.04
CA TRP A 180 10.68 22.27 -11.97
C TRP A 180 10.81 23.18 -13.21
N HIS A 181 10.21 22.82 -14.35
CA HIS A 181 10.14 23.69 -15.52
C HIS A 181 8.95 24.67 -15.48
N ARG A 182 7.95 24.42 -14.63
CA ARG A 182 6.76 25.28 -14.49
C ARG A 182 6.77 26.13 -13.23
N ALA A 183 7.65 25.84 -12.27
CA ALA A 183 7.90 26.75 -11.17
C ALA A 183 8.67 27.97 -11.70
N ALA A 184 8.11 29.17 -11.54
CA ALA A 184 8.84 30.39 -11.76
C ALA A 184 10.05 30.40 -10.82
N LEU A 185 11.24 30.16 -11.36
CA LEU A 185 12.50 29.98 -10.65
C LEU A 185 13.07 31.27 -10.02
N PHE A 186 12.26 32.31 -9.87
CA PHE A 186 12.68 33.58 -9.31
C PHE A 186 11.67 34.06 -8.28
N THR A 187 12.08 34.05 -7.01
CA THR A 187 11.51 34.96 -6.02
C THR A 187 11.92 36.37 -6.42
N ALA A 188 10.98 37.15 -6.94
CA ALA A 188 11.18 38.58 -7.07
C ALA A 188 11.48 39.15 -5.67
N ARG A 189 12.67 39.73 -5.50
CA ARG A 189 13.00 40.53 -4.33
C ARG A 189 12.02 41.69 -4.30
N ALA A 190 11.22 41.79 -3.24
CA ALA A 190 10.43 42.98 -2.98
C ALA A 190 11.39 44.17 -2.88
N GLY A 191 11.43 45.01 -3.92
CA GLY A 191 12.40 46.10 -3.97
C GLY A 191 12.38 46.97 -5.23
N ASP A 192 12.21 46.42 -6.43
CA ASP A 192 12.32 47.23 -7.65
C ASP A 192 11.00 47.28 -8.42
N SER A 193 10.34 48.43 -8.36
CA SER A 193 9.35 48.84 -9.35
C SER A 193 10.05 49.61 -10.46
N PRO A 194 9.98 49.16 -11.72
CA PRO A 194 10.05 50.06 -12.86
C PRO A 194 8.63 50.26 -13.40
N THR A 195 8.16 51.47 -13.17
CA THR A 195 6.99 52.08 -13.77
C THR A 195 7.07 52.04 -15.30
N ALA A 196 5.96 51.65 -15.93
CA ALA A 196 5.50 51.96 -17.29
C ALA A 196 6.31 51.41 -18.49
N MET A 197 5.64 50.70 -19.41
CA MET A 197 4.91 51.35 -20.51
C MET A 197 4.15 50.31 -21.34
N GLU A 198 2.88 50.62 -21.58
CA GLU A 198 1.97 49.99 -22.52
C GLU A 198 2.31 50.43 -23.95
N THR A 199 2.60 49.49 -24.85
CA THR A 199 2.44 49.66 -26.31
C THR A 199 2.31 48.29 -26.99
N THR A 200 1.11 47.90 -27.37
CA THR A 200 0.84 47.23 -28.66
C THR A 200 0.83 48.30 -29.77
N PRO A 201 0.94 48.00 -31.08
CA PRO A 201 0.92 46.68 -31.75
C PRO A 201 2.07 46.50 -32.78
N VAL A 202 2.14 45.35 -33.46
CA VAL A 202 2.24 45.24 -34.94
C VAL A 202 2.42 43.78 -35.35
N ARG A 203 1.54 43.36 -36.26
CA ARG A 203 1.59 42.15 -37.06
C ARG A 203 2.47 42.43 -38.29
N THR A 204 3.53 41.66 -38.48
CA THR A 204 4.21 41.52 -39.77
C THR A 204 4.44 40.05 -40.09
N ASP A 205 3.96 39.72 -41.28
CA ASP A 205 4.14 38.50 -42.05
C ASP A 205 5.62 38.27 -42.43
N ALA A 206 5.89 37.10 -42.99
CA ALA A 206 7.11 36.62 -43.66
C ALA A 206 8.07 35.73 -42.85
N GLY A 207 8.19 34.48 -43.31
CA GLY A 207 9.48 33.78 -43.37
C GLY A 207 9.62 32.45 -42.61
N ARG A 208 9.05 31.36 -43.14
CA ARG A 208 9.52 29.97 -42.89
C ARG A 208 10.86 29.75 -43.62
N PRO A 209 11.82 28.97 -43.07
CA PRO A 209 11.80 27.50 -43.24
C PRO A 209 12.14 26.77 -41.92
N ALA A 210 11.36 25.77 -41.48
CA ALA A 210 11.52 24.34 -41.78
C ALA A 210 12.91 23.78 -41.40
N ASN A 211 13.07 23.33 -40.15
CA ASN A 211 14.06 22.33 -39.77
C ASN A 211 13.34 21.08 -39.25
N ASN A 212 13.01 20.20 -40.19
CA ASN A 212 12.65 18.81 -39.93
C ASN A 212 13.96 18.05 -39.69
N LEU A 213 14.27 17.70 -38.45
CA LEU A 213 15.36 16.77 -38.14
C LEU A 213 14.78 15.40 -37.74
N PHE A 214 14.25 14.70 -38.75
CA PHE A 214 14.03 13.25 -38.68
C PHE A 214 14.21 12.67 -40.09
N VAL A 215 15.22 11.83 -40.29
CA VAL A 215 15.35 10.94 -41.45
C VAL A 215 15.66 9.53 -40.95
N PRO A 216 14.87 8.52 -41.35
CA PRO A 216 15.08 7.12 -41.01
C PRO A 216 16.03 6.44 -41.99
N LEU A 217 16.78 5.43 -41.54
CA LEU A 217 17.47 4.51 -42.44
C LEU A 217 16.68 3.19 -42.54
N SER A 218 16.23 2.90 -43.75
CA SER A 218 15.66 1.62 -44.15
C SER A 218 16.44 1.06 -45.34
N ARG A 219 16.78 -0.25 -45.21
CA ARG A 219 16.84 -1.31 -46.24
C ARG A 219 18.13 -1.64 -47.03
N GLN A 220 18.46 -2.94 -46.89
CA GLN A 220 18.86 -3.97 -47.89
C GLN A 220 20.29 -3.94 -48.45
N ARG A 221 20.98 -5.05 -48.73
CA ARG A 221 20.56 -6.36 -49.29
C ARG A 221 21.39 -7.55 -48.75
N GLN A 222 20.76 -8.73 -48.84
CA GLN A 222 21.33 -10.08 -48.90
C GLN A 222 22.36 -10.26 -50.02
N PRO A 223 23.17 -11.33 -49.98
CA PRO A 223 22.73 -12.63 -50.54
C PRO A 223 22.31 -13.67 -49.49
#